data_AF-A0A1X1Y5P3-F1
#
_entry.id   AF-A0A1X1Y5P3-F1
#
_cell.length_a   1.000
_cell.length_b   1.000
_cell.length_c   1.000
_cell.angle_alpha   90.00
_cell.angle_beta   90.00
_cell.angle_gamma   90.00
#
_symmetry.space_group_name_H-M   'P 1'
#
loop_
_entity.id
_entity.type
_entity.pdbx_description
1 polymer ?
#
loop_
_entity_poly.entity_id
_entity_poly.type
_entity_poly.pdbx_seq_one_letter_code
_entity_poly.pdbx_strand_id
1 'polypeptide(L)'
;MTTNPDPWASTDHDPTSTGGTTHHTATITTRHALMLAAAELHDALAQPDDGQRHQYATAAGDYARMVLHAPDATAGPREIAGYYLIDAETLTNN
;
A
#
# COMPACT_ATOMS: atom_id res chain seq x y z
N MET A 1 32.35 12.86 -40.02
CA MET A 1 31.14 13.41 -39.37
C MET A 1 30.05 12.38 -39.58
N THR A 2 29.73 11.62 -38.53
CA THR A 2 28.74 10.53 -38.59
C THR A 2 27.60 10.94 -37.67
N THR A 3 26.47 11.35 -38.23
CA THR A 3 25.26 11.68 -37.46
C THR A 3 24.59 10.36 -37.08
N ASN A 4 24.58 10.03 -35.79
CA ASN A 4 23.75 8.97 -35.24
C ASN A 4 22.32 9.52 -35.13
N PRO A 5 21.33 9.04 -35.92
CA PRO A 5 19.96 9.51 -35.75
C PRO A 5 19.41 8.93 -34.44
N ASP A 6 19.08 9.80 -33.51
CA ASP A 6 18.47 9.42 -32.24
C ASP A 6 17.18 8.63 -32.50
N PRO A 7 17.06 7.37 -32.03
CA PRO A 7 15.92 6.51 -32.35
C PRO A 7 14.61 6.94 -31.67
N TRP A 8 14.67 7.98 -30.83
CA TRP A 8 13.53 8.50 -30.06
C TRP A 8 12.86 9.71 -30.72
N ALA A 9 13.39 10.22 -31.84
CA ALA A 9 12.90 11.45 -32.48
C ALA A 9 11.59 11.28 -33.27
N SER A 10 11.03 10.07 -33.37
CA SER A 10 9.82 9.78 -34.16
C SER A 10 8.69 9.12 -33.37
N THR A 11 8.83 9.02 -32.05
CA THR A 11 7.73 8.52 -31.21
C THR A 11 6.73 9.65 -30.97
N ASP A 12 5.77 9.74 -31.87
CA ASP A 12 4.55 10.53 -31.70
C ASP A 12 3.77 9.90 -30.53
N HIS A 13 3.82 10.56 -29.37
CA HIS A 13 3.05 10.16 -28.20
C HIS A 13 1.62 10.69 -28.38
N ASP A 14 0.80 9.99 -29.15
CA ASP A 14 -0.64 10.24 -29.19
C ASP A 14 -1.27 9.77 -27.86
N PRO A 15 -1.81 10.67 -27.02
CA PRO A 15 -2.41 10.27 -25.74
C PRO A 15 -3.81 9.66 -25.89
N THR A 16 -4.35 9.51 -27.10
CA THR A 16 -5.76 9.11 -27.29
C THR A 16 -5.96 7.61 -27.58
N SER A 17 -5.48 6.76 -26.67
CA SER A 17 -6.05 5.42 -26.49
C SER A 17 -7.03 5.41 -25.32
N THR A 18 -8.25 5.91 -25.54
CA THR A 18 -9.38 5.60 -24.64
C THR A 18 -9.92 4.21 -24.99
N GLY A 19 -9.06 3.19 -24.86
CA GLY A 19 -9.53 1.82 -24.69
C GLY A 19 -10.20 1.77 -23.33
N GLY A 20 -11.48 1.44 -23.28
CA GLY A 20 -12.26 1.41 -22.04
C GLY A 20 -11.57 0.58 -20.96
N THR A 21 -10.88 1.24 -20.04
CA THR A 21 -10.29 0.60 -18.87
C THR A 21 -11.46 0.14 -18.02
N THR A 22 -11.77 -1.15 -18.07
CA THR A 22 -12.59 -1.77 -17.02
C THR A 22 -11.77 -1.66 -15.74
N HIS A 23 -11.97 -0.57 -14.98
CA HIS A 23 -11.47 -0.44 -13.62
C HIS A 23 -12.22 -1.46 -12.78
N HIS A 24 -11.70 -2.69 -12.70
CA HIS A 24 -12.05 -3.58 -11.61
C HIS A 24 -11.37 -3.01 -10.36
N THR A 25 -12.06 -2.16 -9.62
CA THR A 25 -11.63 -1.76 -8.29
C THR A 25 -11.65 -3.00 -7.43
N ALA A 26 -10.51 -3.67 -7.29
CA ALA A 26 -10.35 -4.74 -6.33
C ALA A 26 -10.50 -4.13 -4.94
N THR A 27 -11.71 -4.22 -4.37
CA THR A 27 -11.98 -3.72 -3.02
C THR A 27 -11.35 -4.68 -2.01
N ILE A 28 -10.35 -4.20 -1.27
CA ILE A 28 -9.82 -4.93 -0.12
C ILE A 28 -10.92 -4.98 0.94
N THR A 29 -11.34 -6.19 1.31
CA THR A 29 -12.31 -6.38 2.39
C THR A 29 -11.68 -6.05 3.75
N THR A 30 -12.49 -5.65 4.72
CA THR A 30 -12.05 -5.43 6.11
C THR A 30 -11.22 -6.60 6.65
N ARG A 31 -11.65 -7.85 6.39
CA ARG A 31 -10.90 -9.04 6.81
C ARG A 31 -9.53 -9.13 6.13
N HIS A 32 -9.46 -8.83 4.84
CA HIS A 32 -8.21 -8.87 4.10
C HIS A 32 -7.25 -7.78 4.58
N ALA A 33 -7.72 -6.56 4.80
CA ALA A 33 -6.92 -5.47 5.36
C ALA A 33 -6.37 -5.84 6.75
N LEU A 34 -7.15 -6.48 7.63
CA LEU A 34 -6.64 -6.96 8.92
C LEU A 34 -5.53 -8.02 8.78
N MET A 35 -5.68 -8.96 7.84
CA MET A 35 -4.64 -9.97 7.60
C MET A 35 -3.35 -9.35 7.09
N LEU A 36 -3.46 -8.35 6.19
CA LEU A 36 -2.31 -7.61 5.69
C LEU A 36 -1.65 -6.81 6.81
N ALA A 37 -2.42 -6.04 7.60
CA ALA A 37 -1.88 -5.30 8.74
C ALA A 37 -1.09 -6.19 9.72
N ALA A 38 -1.62 -7.37 10.04
CA ALA A 38 -0.94 -8.34 10.91
C ALA A 38 0.35 -8.89 10.30
N ALA A 39 0.36 -9.17 8.99
CA ALA A 39 1.53 -9.67 8.27
C ALA A 39 2.64 -8.61 8.22
N GLU A 40 2.29 -7.38 7.87
CA GLU A 40 3.23 -6.26 7.80
C GLU A 40 3.85 -5.94 9.18
N LEU A 41 3.08 -6.02 10.28
CA LEU A 41 3.65 -5.91 11.63
C LEU A 41 4.62 -7.04 11.95
N HIS A 42 4.32 -8.27 11.53
CA HIS A 42 5.21 -9.40 11.70
C HIS A 42 6.53 -9.18 10.95
N ASP A 43 6.45 -8.74 9.70
CA ASP A 43 7.62 -8.44 8.88
C ASP A 43 8.43 -7.29 9.47
N ALA A 44 7.78 -6.22 9.93
CA ALA A 44 8.45 -5.09 10.59
C ALA A 44 9.28 -5.54 11.80
N LEU A 45 8.72 -6.42 12.65
CA LEU A 45 9.41 -6.96 13.82
C LEU A 45 10.57 -7.90 13.46
N ALA A 46 10.50 -8.56 12.31
CA ALA A 46 11.55 -9.44 11.84
C ALA A 46 12.74 -8.69 11.21
N GLN A 47 12.55 -7.43 10.78
CA GLN A 47 13.61 -6.67 10.11
C GLN A 47 14.59 -6.03 11.09
N PRO A 48 15.91 -6.26 10.92
CA PRO A 48 16.94 -5.60 11.71
C PRO A 48 17.20 -4.15 11.24
N ASP A 49 16.94 -3.86 9.97
CA ASP A 49 17.20 -2.54 9.37
C ASP A 49 15.99 -1.61 9.58
N ASP A 50 16.26 -0.42 10.12
CA ASP A 50 15.22 0.60 10.39
C ASP A 50 14.45 1.01 9.14
N GLY A 51 15.12 1.05 7.98
CA GLY A 51 14.49 1.42 6.71
C GLY A 51 13.39 0.45 6.27
N GLN A 52 13.67 -0.86 6.31
CA GLN A 52 12.68 -1.88 5.94
C GLN A 52 11.62 -2.01 7.02
N ARG A 53 12.02 -1.97 8.30
CA ARG A 53 11.09 -1.95 9.44
C ARG A 53 10.07 -0.82 9.32
N HIS A 54 10.51 0.40 9.02
CA HIS A 54 9.61 1.55 8.84
C HIS A 54 8.68 1.39 7.65
N GLN A 55 9.14 0.80 6.54
CA GLN A 55 8.28 0.54 5.38
C GLN A 55 7.15 -0.42 5.74
N TYR A 56 7.47 -1.53 6.38
CA TYR A 56 6.49 -2.52 6.84
C TYR A 56 5.55 -1.92 7.91
N ALA A 57 6.08 -1.18 8.89
CA ALA A 57 5.27 -0.51 9.90
C ALA A 57 4.30 0.53 9.28
N THR A 58 4.76 1.30 8.30
CA THR A 58 3.91 2.25 7.57
C THR A 58 2.79 1.53 6.83
N ALA A 59 3.11 0.45 6.11
CA ALA A 59 2.13 -0.36 5.39
C ALA A 59 1.08 -0.97 6.35
N ALA A 60 1.51 -1.49 7.50
CA ALA A 60 0.62 -1.98 8.53
C ALA A 60 -0.38 -0.91 8.99
N GLY A 61 0.12 0.31 9.24
CA GLY A 61 -0.70 1.45 9.63
C GLY A 61 -1.74 1.83 8.57
N ASP A 62 -1.38 1.78 7.29
CA ASP A 62 -2.30 2.09 6.19
C ASP A 62 -3.43 1.05 6.08
N TYR A 63 -3.11 -0.24 6.20
CA TYR A 63 -4.13 -1.29 6.22
C TYR A 63 -5.05 -1.20 7.45
N ALA A 64 -4.50 -0.86 8.62
CA ALA A 64 -5.30 -0.60 9.81
C ALA A 64 -6.27 0.58 9.60
N ARG A 65 -5.79 1.68 9.01
CA ARG A 65 -6.64 2.85 8.67
C ARG A 65 -7.73 2.50 7.66
N MET A 66 -7.46 1.63 6.69
CA MET A 66 -8.50 1.16 5.76
C MET A 66 -9.69 0.53 6.52
N VAL A 67 -9.42 -0.29 7.53
CA VAL A 67 -10.47 -0.92 8.35
C VAL A 67 -11.20 0.11 9.22
N LEU A 68 -10.48 1.05 9.82
CA LEU A 68 -11.08 2.10 10.65
C LEU A 68 -12.03 2.99 9.84
N HIS A 69 -11.70 3.26 8.58
CA HIS A 69 -12.51 4.05 7.65
C HIS A 69 -13.50 3.24 6.82
N ALA A 70 -13.52 1.91 6.93
CA ALA A 70 -14.47 1.08 6.21
C ALA A 70 -15.90 1.30 6.73
N PRO A 71 -16.88 1.54 5.84
CA PRO A 71 -18.25 1.87 6.22
C PRO A 71 -18.98 0.69 6.88
N ASP A 72 -18.60 -0.54 6.53
CA ASP A 72 -19.21 -1.79 6.98
C ASP A 72 -18.43 -2.47 8.12
N ALA A 73 -17.30 -1.91 8.57
CA ALA A 73 -16.54 -2.48 9.67
C ALA A 73 -17.34 -2.46 10.98
N THR A 74 -17.48 -3.62 11.60
CA THR A 74 -18.12 -3.77 12.90
C THR A 74 -17.15 -3.38 14.03
N ALA A 75 -17.65 -3.32 15.28
CA ALA A 75 -16.84 -2.90 16.43
C ALA A 75 -15.56 -3.75 16.63
N GLY A 76 -15.66 -5.07 16.50
CA GLY A 76 -14.51 -5.98 16.69
C GLY A 76 -13.35 -5.72 15.71
N PRO A 77 -13.58 -5.73 14.38
CA PRO A 77 -12.56 -5.37 13.39
C PRO A 77 -11.96 -3.98 13.61
N ARG A 78 -12.76 -2.98 13.99
CA ARG A 78 -12.24 -1.64 14.31
C ARG A 78 -11.34 -1.64 15.54
N GLU A 79 -11.70 -2.39 16.57
CA GLU A 79 -10.87 -2.54 17.77
C GLU A 79 -9.52 -3.18 17.43
N ILE A 80 -9.52 -4.29 16.67
CA ILE A 80 -8.29 -4.95 16.22
C ILE A 80 -7.43 -4.02 15.38
N ALA A 81 -8.03 -3.30 14.44
CA ALA A 81 -7.32 -2.32 13.63
C ALA A 81 -6.72 -1.18 14.47
N GLY A 82 -7.41 -0.76 15.53
CA GLY A 82 -6.88 0.21 16.50
C GLY A 82 -5.61 -0.28 17.17
N TYR A 83 -5.58 -1.53 17.62
CA TYR A 83 -4.35 -2.13 18.20
C TYR A 83 -3.21 -2.17 17.18
N TYR A 84 -3.48 -2.62 15.95
CA TYR A 84 -2.45 -2.66 14.90
C TYR A 84 -1.93 -1.28 14.51
N LEU A 85 -2.78 -0.26 14.52
CA LEU A 85 -2.34 1.11 14.24
C LEU A 85 -1.38 1.63 15.33
N ILE A 86 -1.68 1.37 16.60
CA ILE A 86 -0.82 1.78 17.71
C ILE A 86 0.54 1.07 17.63
N ASP A 87 0.55 -0.24 17.33
CA ASP A 87 1.78 -1.01 17.18
C ASP A 87 2.61 -0.48 15.99
N ALA A 88 1.96 -0.22 14.86
CA ALA A 88 2.60 0.36 13.67
C ALA A 88 3.23 1.74 13.95
N GLU A 89 2.51 2.62 14.64
CA GLU A 89 3.00 3.95 15.02
C GLU A 89 4.14 3.84 16.03
N THR A 90 4.11 2.87 16.94
CA THR A 90 5.22 2.62 17.87
C THR A 90 6.49 2.18 17.14
N LEU A 91 6.35 1.33 16.12
CA LEU A 91 7.49 0.85 15.32
C LEU A 91 8.04 1.88 14.33
N THR A 92 7.23 2.87 13.95
CA THR A 92 7.64 3.95 13.04
C THR A 92 8.36 5.09 13.78
N ASN A 93 8.08 5.25 15.08
CA ASN A 93 8.58 6.35 15.90
C ASN A 93 9.76 5.98 16.82
N ASN A 94 10.18 4.70 16.84
CA ASN A 94 11.35 4.21 17.58
C ASN A 94 12.56 4.10 16.65
#